data_AF-A0A355WLI0-F1
#
_entry.id   AF-A0A355WLI0-F1
#
_cell.length_a   1.000
_cell.length_b   1.000
_cell.length_c   1.000
_cell.angle_alpha   90.00
_cell.angle_beta   90.00
_cell.angle_gamma   90.00
#
_symmetry.space_group_name_H-M   'P 1'
#
loop_
_entity.id
_entity.type
_entity.pdbx_description
1 polymer ?
#
loop_
_entity_poly.entity_id
_entity_poly.type
_entity_poly.pdbx_seq_one_letter_code
_entity_poly.pdbx_strand_id
1 'polypeptide(L)'
;MKLSVTADVFRLAQVFTISRGSRTEAHVLTVTITDGAYVGRGECVPYARYGETLESVAAQIKGLALPLARDALQNALPAGAARNAVDCALWDLEAKKTGIPVWQLAGLKAPLAEVTAYTLSLDTPKAMQAQAAKHAFRPLLKTKLGGGPEDVTRIRAVRAGAPDARIIVDANEGWTPELYQTLAPVLLDLGVEMVEQPLPAGQEDRKSV
;
A
#
# COMPACT_ATOMS: atom_id res chain seq x y z
N MET A 1 26.23 1.86 -18.02
CA MET A 1 24.97 1.98 -17.26
C MET A 1 25.08 3.16 -16.31
N LYS A 2 24.03 3.98 -16.19
CA LYS A 2 23.94 5.11 -15.24
C LYS A 2 22.63 4.98 -14.46
N LEU A 3 22.66 5.35 -13.19
CA LEU A 3 21.51 5.38 -12.30
C LEU A 3 21.30 6.80 -11.78
N SER A 4 20.06 7.24 -11.71
CA SER A 4 19.66 8.46 -11.00
C SER A 4 18.45 8.20 -10.12
N VAL A 5 18.32 8.99 -9.06
CA VAL A 5 17.19 8.95 -8.12
C VAL A 5 16.63 10.36 -7.99
N THR A 6 15.33 10.50 -8.21
CA THR A 6 14.58 11.75 -8.05
C THR A 6 13.57 11.59 -6.94
N ALA A 7 13.44 12.61 -6.09
CA ALA A 7 12.35 12.68 -5.11
C ALA A 7 11.22 13.51 -5.70
N ASP A 8 10.01 12.95 -5.69
CA ASP A 8 8.81 13.58 -6.20
C ASP A 8 7.76 13.67 -5.08
N VAL A 9 6.99 14.76 -5.07
CA VAL A 9 5.93 15.00 -4.10
C VAL A 9 4.61 15.20 -4.84
N PHE A 10 3.64 14.35 -4.55
CA PHE A 10 2.31 14.40 -5.13
C PHE A 10 1.28 14.80 -4.08
N ARG A 11 0.56 15.89 -4.34
CA ARG A 11 -0.57 16.29 -3.50
C ARG A 11 -1.72 15.30 -3.65
N LEU A 12 -2.26 14.83 -2.53
CA LEU A 12 -3.42 13.95 -2.52
C LEU A 12 -4.70 14.73 -2.83
N ALA A 13 -5.63 14.10 -3.55
CA ALA A 13 -6.93 14.71 -3.88
C ALA A 13 -7.77 15.03 -2.64
N GLN A 14 -7.51 14.35 -1.53
CA GLN A 14 -8.10 14.58 -0.22
C GLN A 14 -7.15 14.10 0.87
N VAL A 15 -7.37 14.55 2.12
CA VAL A 15 -6.60 14.07 3.27
C VAL A 15 -6.80 12.56 3.43
N PHE A 16 -5.69 11.82 3.53
CA PHE A 16 -5.69 10.39 3.75
C PHE A 16 -5.36 10.09 5.20
N THR A 17 -6.31 9.53 5.95
CA THR A 17 -6.16 9.27 7.38
C THR A 17 -6.24 7.77 7.67
N ILE A 18 -5.30 7.29 8.48
CA ILE A 18 -5.28 5.96 9.08
C ILE A 18 -5.17 6.10 10.61
N SER A 19 -5.27 5.00 11.35
CA SER A 19 -5.13 4.98 12.83
C SER A 19 -3.87 5.68 13.35
N ARG A 20 -2.76 5.62 12.59
CA ARG A 20 -1.47 6.21 12.94
C ARG A 20 -1.28 7.68 12.53
N GLY A 21 -2.22 8.27 11.82
CA GLY A 21 -2.15 9.69 11.41
C GLY A 21 -2.65 9.99 10.01
N SER A 22 -2.53 11.25 9.61
CA SER A 22 -3.03 11.78 8.33
C SER A 22 -1.90 12.21 7.40
N ARG A 23 -2.15 12.15 6.10
CA ARG A 23 -1.25 12.63 5.03
C ARG A 23 -2.02 13.47 4.02
N THR A 24 -1.39 14.54 3.56
CA THR A 24 -1.88 15.40 2.46
C THR A 24 -1.09 15.20 1.17
N GLU A 25 0.03 14.50 1.24
CA GLU A 25 0.99 14.32 0.16
C GLU A 25 1.54 12.88 0.16
N ALA A 26 1.89 12.39 -1.02
CA ALA A 26 2.70 11.19 -1.21
C ALA A 26 4.11 11.60 -1.64
N HIS A 27 5.09 11.16 -0.87
CA HIS A 27 6.51 11.43 -1.10
C HIS A 27 7.13 10.14 -1.63
N VAL A 28 7.65 10.19 -2.85
CA VAL A 28 8.14 9.00 -3.56
C VAL A 28 9.57 9.21 -4.05
N LEU A 29 10.27 8.11 -4.31
CA LEU A 29 11.52 8.11 -5.04
C LEU A 29 11.36 7.38 -6.36
N THR A 30 11.71 8.06 -7.45
CA THR A 30 11.79 7.48 -8.80
C THR A 30 13.24 7.14 -9.12
N VAL A 31 13.52 5.86 -9.36
CA VAL A 31 14.81 5.38 -9.87
C VAL A 31 14.76 5.29 -11.38
N THR A 32 15.75 5.86 -12.04
CA THR A 32 15.94 5.74 -13.49
C THR A 32 17.29 5.08 -13.77
N ILE A 33 17.30 4.01 -14.56
CA ILE A 33 18.51 3.31 -15.00
C ILE A 33 18.58 3.34 -16.53
N THR A 34 19.73 3.74 -17.07
CA THR A 34 19.96 3.76 -18.52
C THR A 34 21.26 3.08 -18.90
N ASP A 35 21.27 2.37 -20.02
CA ASP A 35 22.47 1.87 -20.68
C ASP A 35 22.94 2.74 -21.86
N GLY A 36 22.30 3.90 -22.05
CA GLY A 36 22.56 4.85 -23.14
C GLY A 36 21.51 4.78 -24.25
N ALA A 37 21.07 3.56 -24.61
CA ALA A 37 20.05 3.36 -25.64
C ALA A 37 18.64 3.21 -25.05
N TYR A 38 18.53 2.55 -23.89
CA TYR A 38 17.26 2.28 -23.24
C TYR A 38 17.22 2.87 -21.82
N VAL A 39 16.00 3.05 -21.31
CA VAL A 39 15.75 3.65 -19.99
C VAL A 39 14.66 2.86 -19.26
N GLY A 40 15.02 2.28 -18.12
CA GLY A 40 14.09 1.67 -17.17
C GLY A 40 13.79 2.59 -15.99
N ARG A 41 12.57 2.49 -15.45
CA ARG A 41 12.10 3.26 -14.31
C ARG A 41 11.40 2.38 -13.28
N GLY A 42 11.58 2.72 -12.02
CA GLY A 42 10.85 2.12 -10.91
C GLY A 42 10.63 3.15 -9.82
N GLU A 43 9.54 3.00 -9.07
CA GLU A 43 9.12 3.92 -8.03
C GLU A 43 9.00 3.19 -6.70
N CYS A 44 9.33 3.88 -5.61
CA CYS A 44 9.02 3.40 -4.27
C CYS A 44 8.53 4.52 -3.36
N VAL A 45 7.84 4.10 -2.29
CA VAL A 45 7.32 4.98 -1.24
C VAL A 45 8.00 4.59 0.08
N PRO A 46 9.03 5.33 0.54
CA PRO A 46 9.63 5.08 1.84
C PRO A 46 8.60 5.12 2.97
N TYR A 47 8.66 4.15 3.88
CA TYR A 47 7.66 4.00 4.92
C TYR A 47 8.26 4.10 6.33
N ALA A 48 8.01 5.22 7.02
CA ALA A 48 8.55 5.50 8.36
C ALA A 48 8.23 4.41 9.41
N ARG A 49 7.08 3.73 9.30
CA ARG A 49 6.72 2.59 10.17
C ARG A 49 7.71 1.43 10.08
N TYR A 50 8.47 1.33 8.99
CA TYR A 50 9.53 0.35 8.76
C TYR A 50 10.94 0.96 8.87
N GLY A 51 11.07 2.16 9.43
CA GLY A 51 12.37 2.82 9.63
C GLY A 51 12.96 3.45 8.37
N GLU A 52 12.16 3.64 7.32
CA GLU A 52 12.62 4.22 6.06
C GLU A 52 12.32 5.72 5.98
N THR A 53 13.26 6.49 5.41
CA THR A 53 13.10 7.90 5.04
C THR A 53 13.47 8.09 3.56
N LEU A 54 13.10 9.24 2.97
CA LEU A 54 13.55 9.57 1.61
C LEU A 54 15.09 9.55 1.51
N GLU A 55 15.76 10.10 2.52
CA GLU A 55 17.22 10.21 2.56
C GLU A 55 17.88 8.83 2.71
N SER A 56 17.40 7.99 3.64
CA SER A 56 17.99 6.68 3.87
C SER A 56 17.81 5.76 2.65
N VAL A 57 16.62 5.76 2.05
CA VAL A 57 16.32 4.97 0.85
C VAL A 57 17.11 5.50 -0.36
N ALA A 58 17.18 6.81 -0.57
CA ALA A 58 17.99 7.38 -1.65
C ALA A 58 19.48 7.08 -1.48
N ALA A 59 20.00 7.07 -0.25
CA ALA A 59 21.39 6.73 0.04
C ALA A 59 21.68 5.25 -0.29
N GLN A 60 20.78 4.33 0.08
CA GLN A 60 20.89 2.91 -0.28
C GLN A 60 20.96 2.72 -1.80
N ILE A 61 20.08 3.40 -2.55
CA ILE A 61 20.05 3.30 -4.01
C ILE A 61 21.34 3.88 -4.63
N LYS A 62 21.80 5.05 -4.18
CA LYS A 62 23.01 5.71 -4.67
C LYS A 62 24.30 4.94 -4.33
N GLY A 63 24.28 4.13 -3.28
CA GLY A 63 25.41 3.30 -2.87
C GLY A 63 25.64 2.05 -3.72
N LEU A 64 24.75 1.74 -4.67
CA LEU A 64 24.88 0.58 -5.54
C LEU A 64 26.06 0.71 -6.50
N ALA A 65 26.86 -0.35 -6.60
CA ALA A 65 27.86 -0.51 -7.65
C ALA A 65 27.18 -0.88 -8.98
N LEU A 66 27.61 -0.23 -10.08
CA LEU A 66 27.09 -0.46 -11.43
C LEU A 66 28.20 -0.95 -12.38
N PRO A 67 27.87 -1.73 -13.43
CA PRO A 67 26.54 -2.23 -13.77
C PRO A 67 26.04 -3.32 -12.81
N LEU A 68 24.73 -3.38 -12.59
CA LEU A 68 24.10 -4.38 -11.74
C LEU A 68 23.12 -5.23 -12.54
N ALA A 69 23.26 -6.55 -12.45
CA ALA A 69 22.31 -7.50 -13.00
C ALA A 69 21.11 -7.69 -12.07
N ARG A 70 19.96 -8.06 -12.63
CA ARG A 70 18.69 -8.20 -11.90
C ARG A 70 18.73 -9.26 -10.79
N ASP A 71 19.40 -10.38 -11.03
CA ASP A 71 19.60 -11.46 -10.07
C ASP A 71 20.57 -11.09 -8.94
N ALA A 72 21.60 -10.30 -9.23
CA ALA A 72 22.56 -9.81 -8.23
C ALA A 72 21.94 -8.81 -7.23
N LEU A 73 20.86 -8.12 -7.61
CA LEU A 73 20.21 -7.10 -6.77
C LEU A 73 19.76 -7.64 -5.42
N GLN A 74 19.28 -8.88 -5.36
CA GLN A 74 18.73 -9.48 -4.14
C GLN A 74 19.81 -9.65 -3.05
N ASN A 75 21.08 -9.78 -3.45
CA ASN A 75 22.23 -9.84 -2.56
C ASN A 75 22.81 -8.44 -2.25
N ALA A 76 22.57 -7.46 -3.13
CA ALA A 76 23.09 -6.11 -2.99
C ALA A 76 22.24 -5.22 -2.07
N LEU A 77 20.93 -5.48 -1.98
CA LEU A 77 20.02 -4.75 -1.10
C LEU A 77 19.10 -5.69 -0.31
N PRO A 78 18.81 -5.37 0.96
CA PRO A 78 17.75 -6.06 1.70
C PRO A 78 16.37 -5.74 1.10
N ALA A 79 15.35 -6.48 1.53
CA ALA A 79 13.97 -6.13 1.22
C ALA A 79 13.63 -4.73 1.77
N GLY A 80 13.00 -3.90 0.95
CA GLY A 80 12.64 -2.53 1.30
C GLY A 80 12.35 -1.67 0.07
N ALA A 81 12.01 -0.40 0.31
CA ALA A 81 11.66 0.55 -0.73
C ALA A 81 12.79 0.75 -1.76
N ALA A 82 14.06 0.77 -1.31
CA ALA A 82 15.21 0.91 -2.21
C ALA A 82 15.26 -0.23 -3.23
N ARG A 83 15.17 -1.49 -2.75
CA ARG A 83 15.20 -2.66 -3.61
C ARG A 83 14.01 -2.71 -4.55
N ASN A 84 12.82 -2.31 -4.09
CA ASN A 84 11.62 -2.23 -4.93
C ASN A 84 11.84 -1.34 -6.16
N ALA A 85 12.26 -0.09 -5.97
CA ALA A 85 12.43 0.84 -7.10
C ALA A 85 13.53 0.40 -8.07
N VAL A 86 14.64 -0.13 -7.56
CA VAL A 86 15.75 -0.61 -8.41
C VAL A 86 15.35 -1.88 -9.17
N ASP A 87 14.67 -2.83 -8.52
CA ASP A 87 14.21 -4.07 -9.17
C ASP A 87 13.25 -3.76 -10.32
N CYS A 88 12.24 -2.93 -10.06
CA CYS A 88 11.30 -2.48 -11.10
C CYS A 88 12.01 -1.75 -12.25
N ALA A 89 12.99 -0.88 -11.95
CA ALA A 89 13.74 -0.18 -12.97
C ALA A 89 14.58 -1.13 -13.85
N LEU A 90 15.17 -2.19 -13.27
CA LEU A 90 15.91 -3.19 -14.01
C LEU A 90 14.99 -4.05 -14.90
N TRP A 91 13.83 -4.46 -14.39
CA TRP A 91 12.80 -5.16 -15.18
C TRP A 91 12.31 -4.32 -16.36
N ASP A 92 11.98 -3.05 -16.12
CA ASP A 92 11.51 -2.13 -17.16
C ASP A 92 12.61 -1.88 -18.22
N LEU A 93 13.87 -1.76 -17.80
CA LEU A 93 15.01 -1.67 -18.72
C LEU A 93 15.15 -2.93 -19.59
N GLU A 94 15.12 -4.11 -18.98
CA GLU A 94 15.25 -5.40 -19.67
C GLU A 94 14.12 -5.62 -20.70
N ALA A 95 12.88 -5.29 -20.32
CA ALA A 95 11.73 -5.34 -21.20
C ALA A 95 11.90 -4.43 -22.43
N LYS A 96 12.35 -3.19 -22.22
CA LYS A 96 12.57 -2.24 -23.32
C LYS A 96 13.73 -2.64 -24.23
N LYS A 97 14.81 -3.21 -23.67
CA LYS A 97 15.95 -3.70 -24.45
C LYS A 97 15.59 -4.87 -25.36
N THR A 98 14.77 -5.77 -24.87
CA THR A 98 14.38 -7.00 -25.57
C THR A 98 13.16 -6.81 -26.46
N GLY A 99 12.37 -5.76 -26.22
CA GLY A 99 11.05 -5.59 -26.83
C GLY A 99 10.00 -6.55 -26.27
N ILE A 100 10.30 -7.26 -25.17
CA ILE A 100 9.43 -8.27 -24.56
C ILE A 100 8.81 -7.67 -23.29
N PRO A 101 7.46 -7.68 -23.15
CA PRO A 101 6.81 -7.20 -21.93
C PRO A 101 7.25 -7.97 -20.67
N VAL A 102 7.28 -7.28 -19.52
CA VAL A 102 7.73 -7.83 -18.23
C VAL A 102 7.03 -9.16 -17.86
N TRP A 103 5.71 -9.26 -18.06
CA TRP A 103 4.96 -10.48 -17.75
C TRP A 103 5.45 -11.68 -18.57
N GLN A 104 5.85 -11.46 -19.81
CA GLN A 104 6.38 -12.52 -20.67
C GLN A 104 7.82 -12.88 -20.29
N LEU A 105 8.65 -11.90 -19.95
CA LEU A 105 9.99 -12.14 -19.39
C LEU A 105 9.92 -12.95 -18.08
N ALA A 106 8.91 -12.70 -17.26
CA ALA A 106 8.64 -13.44 -16.03
C ALA A 106 8.03 -14.84 -16.26
N GLY A 107 7.74 -15.23 -17.51
CA GLY A 107 7.10 -16.51 -17.83
C GLY A 107 5.65 -16.60 -17.35
N LEU A 108 4.98 -15.46 -17.15
CA LEU A 108 3.61 -15.37 -16.67
C LEU A 108 2.61 -15.23 -17.83
N LYS A 109 1.32 -15.37 -17.52
CA LYS A 109 0.24 -15.06 -18.46
C LYS A 109 0.10 -13.55 -18.60
N ALA A 110 -0.42 -13.10 -19.75
CA ALA A 110 -0.77 -11.71 -19.95
C ALA A 110 -1.73 -11.23 -18.84
N PRO A 111 -1.47 -10.07 -18.22
CA PRO A 111 -2.33 -9.55 -17.17
C PRO A 111 -3.70 -9.17 -17.75
N LEU A 112 -4.75 -9.41 -16.96
CA LEU A 112 -6.10 -8.96 -17.25
C LEU A 112 -6.47 -7.78 -16.36
N ALA A 113 -7.56 -7.09 -16.69
CA ALA A 113 -8.09 -6.06 -15.81
C ALA A 113 -8.59 -6.69 -14.51
N GLU A 114 -8.26 -6.06 -13.38
CA GLU A 114 -8.62 -6.52 -12.05
C GLU A 114 -9.39 -5.45 -11.28
N VAL A 115 -10.23 -5.90 -10.34
CA VAL A 115 -10.95 -5.02 -9.43
C VAL A 115 -10.03 -4.57 -8.31
N THR A 116 -9.78 -3.27 -8.22
CA THR A 116 -9.05 -2.65 -7.09
C THR A 116 -10.01 -2.12 -6.04
N ALA A 117 -9.62 -2.24 -4.77
CA ALA A 117 -10.36 -1.66 -3.66
C ALA A 117 -10.20 -0.13 -3.65
N TYR A 118 -11.28 0.60 -3.41
CA TYR A 118 -11.20 2.03 -3.14
C TYR A 118 -11.15 2.29 -1.64
N THR A 119 -10.11 2.98 -1.18
CA THR A 119 -9.89 3.19 0.26
C THR A 119 -10.60 4.45 0.76
N LEU A 120 -11.50 4.28 1.73
CA LEU A 120 -12.14 5.34 2.50
C LEU A 120 -11.23 5.74 3.67
N SER A 121 -10.98 7.04 3.81
CA SER A 121 -10.18 7.58 4.91
C SER A 121 -10.94 7.44 6.24
N LEU A 122 -10.19 7.20 7.32
CA LEU A 122 -10.72 7.23 8.67
C LEU A 122 -11.25 8.64 9.01
N ASP A 123 -12.47 8.71 9.52
CA ASP A 123 -13.13 9.96 9.92
C ASP A 123 -14.22 9.67 10.97
N THR A 124 -15.05 10.65 11.30
CA THR A 124 -16.31 10.50 12.04
C THR A 124 -17.28 9.57 11.28
N PRO A 125 -18.17 8.83 11.98
CA PRO A 125 -19.14 7.94 11.34
C PRO A 125 -19.98 8.64 10.24
N LYS A 126 -20.43 9.88 10.50
CA LYS A 126 -21.23 10.66 9.54
C LYS A 126 -20.43 10.95 8.26
N ALA A 127 -19.17 11.37 8.38
CA ALA A 127 -18.32 11.63 7.22
C ALA A 127 -18.00 10.34 6.46
N MET A 128 -17.75 9.23 7.17
CA MET A 128 -17.49 7.93 6.55
C MET A 128 -18.71 7.37 5.80
N GLN A 129 -19.92 7.54 6.31
CA GLN A 129 -21.16 7.22 5.59
C GLN A 129 -21.27 8.02 4.29
N ALA A 130 -21.00 9.33 4.35
CA ALA A 130 -21.04 10.19 3.16
C ALA A 130 -19.97 9.80 2.13
N GLN A 131 -18.75 9.47 2.58
CA GLN A 131 -17.69 8.94 1.71
C GLN A 131 -18.11 7.63 1.05
N ALA A 132 -18.69 6.69 1.81
CA ALA A 132 -19.17 5.42 1.30
C ALA A 132 -20.28 5.61 0.27
N ALA A 133 -21.28 6.45 0.56
CA ALA A 133 -22.37 6.76 -0.36
C ALA A 133 -21.88 7.36 -1.68
N LYS A 134 -20.92 8.29 -1.62
CA LYS A 134 -20.29 8.87 -2.81
C LYS A 134 -19.60 7.82 -3.69
N HIS A 135 -19.12 6.73 -3.11
CA HIS A 135 -18.36 5.68 -3.78
C HIS A 135 -19.08 4.33 -3.85
N ALA A 136 -20.38 4.29 -3.56
CA ALA A 136 -21.18 3.05 -3.50
C ALA A 136 -21.29 2.33 -4.85
N PHE A 137 -21.06 3.03 -5.97
CA PHE A 137 -21.00 2.43 -7.31
C PHE A 137 -19.78 1.53 -7.53
N ARG A 138 -18.79 1.56 -6.62
CA ARG A 138 -17.59 0.75 -6.74
C ARG A 138 -17.84 -0.66 -6.18
N PRO A 139 -17.31 -1.70 -6.83
CA PRO A 139 -17.56 -3.08 -6.41
C PRO A 139 -16.91 -3.46 -5.06
N LEU A 140 -15.83 -2.75 -4.67
CA LEU A 140 -15.06 -3.07 -3.47
C LEU A 140 -14.58 -1.78 -2.78
N LEU A 141 -14.97 -1.62 -1.52
CA LEU A 141 -14.53 -0.55 -0.64
C LEU A 141 -13.62 -1.10 0.46
N LYS A 142 -12.49 -0.44 0.69
CA LYS A 142 -11.63 -0.66 1.86
C LYS A 142 -11.87 0.48 2.83
N THR A 143 -12.25 0.22 4.08
CA THR A 143 -12.42 1.29 5.07
C THR A 143 -11.37 1.22 6.16
N LYS A 144 -10.77 2.37 6.48
CA LYS A 144 -9.83 2.52 7.59
C LYS A 144 -10.59 2.68 8.90
N LEU A 145 -10.19 1.94 9.92
CA LEU A 145 -10.74 2.01 11.27
C LEU A 145 -9.66 2.48 12.26
N GLY A 146 -10.08 3.15 13.33
CA GLY A 146 -9.21 4.02 14.12
C GLY A 146 -8.69 3.44 15.42
N GLY A 147 -9.27 2.34 15.89
CA GLY A 147 -9.07 1.85 17.24
C GLY A 147 -10.00 2.56 18.22
N GLY A 148 -10.85 1.77 18.89
CA GLY A 148 -11.78 2.25 19.92
C GLY A 148 -13.25 1.85 19.66
N PRO A 149 -14.13 2.09 20.64
CA PRO A 149 -15.53 1.65 20.58
C PRO A 149 -16.33 2.28 19.44
N GLU A 150 -15.91 3.45 18.94
CA GLU A 150 -16.58 4.14 17.83
C GLU A 150 -16.43 3.40 16.48
N ASP A 151 -15.49 2.46 16.35
CA ASP A 151 -15.31 1.68 15.13
C ASP A 151 -16.56 0.85 14.76
N VAL A 152 -17.33 0.41 15.76
CA VAL A 152 -18.66 -0.22 15.55
C VAL A 152 -19.59 0.75 14.82
N THR A 153 -19.65 2.00 15.27
CA THR A 153 -20.50 3.03 14.67
C THR A 153 -20.01 3.40 13.27
N ARG A 154 -18.69 3.52 13.08
CA ARG A 154 -18.07 3.79 11.77
C ARG A 154 -18.42 2.72 10.75
N ILE A 155 -18.22 1.45 11.06
CA ILE A 155 -18.46 0.37 10.09
C ILE A 155 -19.95 0.23 9.73
N ARG A 156 -20.85 0.42 10.71
CA ARG A 156 -22.30 0.49 10.44
C ARG A 156 -22.65 1.65 9.51
N ALA A 157 -22.04 2.81 9.73
CA ALA A 157 -22.25 4.00 8.91
C ALA A 157 -21.72 3.80 7.46
N VAL A 158 -20.55 3.17 7.31
CA VAL A 158 -20.01 2.80 5.98
C VAL A 158 -20.94 1.83 5.25
N ARG A 159 -21.40 0.75 5.90
CA ARG A 159 -22.36 -0.20 5.30
C ARG A 159 -23.67 0.50 4.92
N ALA A 160 -24.19 1.39 5.75
CA ALA A 160 -25.39 2.16 5.43
C ALA A 160 -25.20 3.08 4.20
N GLY A 161 -23.99 3.64 4.01
CA GLY A 161 -23.66 4.45 2.85
C GLY A 161 -23.48 3.64 1.57
N ALA A 162 -22.97 2.41 1.66
CA ALA A 162 -22.78 1.51 0.51
C ALA A 162 -23.34 0.11 0.80
N PRO A 163 -24.67 -0.08 0.76
CA PRO A 163 -25.32 -1.33 1.16
C PRO A 163 -24.86 -2.55 0.37
N ASP A 164 -24.65 -2.37 -0.95
CA ASP A 164 -24.37 -3.48 -1.88
C ASP A 164 -22.88 -3.67 -2.19
N ALA A 165 -22.02 -2.73 -1.78
CA ALA A 165 -20.58 -2.84 -2.05
C ALA A 165 -19.96 -3.94 -1.19
N ARG A 166 -18.97 -4.66 -1.74
CA ARG A 166 -18.12 -5.53 -0.93
C ARG A 166 -17.25 -4.66 -0.04
N ILE A 167 -17.08 -5.04 1.22
CA ILE A 167 -16.32 -4.25 2.20
C ILE A 167 -15.21 -5.08 2.80
N ILE A 168 -14.01 -4.50 2.81
CA ILE A 168 -12.88 -4.95 3.61
C ILE A 168 -12.49 -3.84 4.58
N VAL A 169 -11.96 -4.22 5.75
CA VAL A 169 -11.56 -3.27 6.78
C VAL A 169 -10.07 -3.37 7.06
N ASP A 170 -9.47 -2.28 7.48
CA ASP A 170 -8.07 -2.23 7.89
C ASP A 170 -7.92 -1.35 9.12
N ALA A 171 -7.53 -1.98 10.23
CA ALA A 171 -7.33 -1.31 11.50
C ALA A 171 -5.92 -0.72 11.65
N ASN A 172 -5.00 -1.11 10.76
CA ASN A 172 -3.60 -0.71 10.80
C ASN A 172 -3.01 -0.80 12.20
N GLU A 173 -3.10 -1.97 12.82
CA GLU A 173 -2.59 -2.26 14.18
C GLU A 173 -3.37 -1.54 15.32
N GLY A 174 -4.53 -0.98 15.02
CA GLY A 174 -5.28 -0.12 15.94
C GLY A 174 -6.17 -0.84 16.96
N TRP A 175 -6.36 -2.16 16.87
CA TRP A 175 -7.20 -2.90 17.80
C TRP A 175 -6.41 -3.65 18.86
N THR A 176 -7.06 -3.87 20.00
CA THR A 176 -6.66 -4.88 20.97
C THR A 176 -7.45 -6.17 20.71
N PRO A 177 -7.00 -7.33 21.23
CA PRO A 177 -7.76 -8.58 21.13
C PRO A 177 -9.20 -8.44 21.65
N GLU A 178 -9.40 -7.71 22.74
CA GLU A 178 -10.72 -7.51 23.39
C GLU A 178 -11.65 -6.68 22.51
N LEU A 179 -11.13 -5.60 21.91
CA LEU A 179 -11.89 -4.80 20.95
C LEU A 179 -12.22 -5.62 19.71
N TYR A 180 -11.28 -6.43 19.22
CA TYR A 180 -11.52 -7.29 18.06
C TYR A 180 -12.60 -8.34 18.33
N GLN A 181 -12.60 -8.98 19.50
CA GLN A 181 -13.67 -9.91 19.91
C GLN A 181 -15.04 -9.23 19.93
N THR A 182 -15.10 -7.94 20.29
CA THR A 182 -16.34 -7.16 20.27
C THR A 182 -16.76 -6.78 18.85
N LEU A 183 -15.80 -6.47 17.97
CA LEU A 183 -16.06 -6.06 16.59
C LEU A 183 -16.39 -7.24 15.67
N ALA A 184 -15.76 -8.41 15.87
CA ALA A 184 -15.85 -9.54 14.95
C ALA A 184 -17.31 -9.97 14.63
N PRO A 185 -18.23 -10.12 15.61
CA PRO A 185 -19.63 -10.41 15.32
C PRO A 185 -20.29 -9.32 14.48
N VAL A 186 -20.02 -8.05 14.77
CA VAL A 186 -20.56 -6.91 14.02
C VAL A 186 -20.04 -6.89 12.58
N LEU A 187 -18.75 -7.20 12.37
CA LEU A 187 -18.15 -7.26 11.04
C LEU A 187 -18.79 -8.37 10.19
N LEU A 188 -19.03 -9.54 10.79
CA LEU A 188 -19.72 -10.67 10.15
C LEU A 188 -21.17 -10.31 9.78
N ASP A 189 -21.93 -9.75 10.73
CA ASP A 189 -23.32 -9.32 10.49
C ASP A 189 -23.43 -8.28 9.36
N LEU A 190 -22.41 -7.44 9.21
CA LEU A 190 -22.34 -6.42 8.16
C LEU A 190 -21.73 -6.95 6.84
N GLY A 191 -21.40 -8.24 6.75
CA GLY A 191 -20.85 -8.84 5.54
C GLY A 191 -19.48 -8.27 5.15
N VAL A 192 -18.63 -7.98 6.13
CA VAL A 192 -17.23 -7.62 5.89
C VAL A 192 -16.46 -8.88 5.48
N GLU A 193 -15.78 -8.83 4.33
CA GLU A 193 -15.15 -10.01 3.71
C GLU A 193 -13.72 -10.26 4.20
N MET A 194 -13.04 -9.22 4.70
CA MET A 194 -11.65 -9.32 5.14
C MET A 194 -11.33 -8.26 6.19
N VAL A 195 -10.51 -8.64 7.17
CA VAL A 195 -9.91 -7.76 8.18
C VAL A 195 -8.40 -7.74 7.98
N GLU A 196 -7.84 -6.59 7.64
CA GLU A 196 -6.39 -6.39 7.47
C GLU A 196 -5.77 -5.85 8.76
N GLN A 197 -4.68 -6.50 9.20
CA GLN A 197 -3.83 -6.14 10.34
C GLN A 197 -4.61 -5.56 11.55
N PRO A 198 -5.46 -6.36 12.21
CA PRO A 198 -6.25 -5.88 13.35
C PRO A 198 -5.35 -5.46 14.53
N LEU A 199 -4.34 -6.29 14.84
CA LEU A 199 -3.49 -6.16 16.02
C LEU A 199 -2.09 -5.62 15.66
N PRO A 200 -1.35 -5.02 16.62
CA PRO A 200 0.06 -4.69 16.45
C PRO A 200 0.90 -5.89 16.05
N ALA A 201 1.79 -5.69 15.08
CA ALA A 201 2.69 -6.73 14.63
C ALA A 201 3.52 -7.29 15.81
N GLY A 202 3.52 -8.61 15.97
CA GLY A 202 4.20 -9.32 17.07
C GLY A 202 3.37 -9.42 18.35
N GLN A 203 2.10 -9.03 18.34
CA GLN A 203 1.17 -9.17 19.47
C GLN A 203 -0.05 -10.07 19.15
N GLU A 204 0.00 -10.83 18.06
CA GLU A 204 -1.11 -11.62 17.54
C GLU A 204 -1.51 -12.78 18.47
N ASP A 205 -0.55 -13.33 19.23
CA ASP A 205 -0.75 -14.49 20.12
C ASP A 205 -1.11 -14.13 21.56
N ARG A 206 -1.30 -12.83 21.86
CA ARG A 206 -1.68 -12.42 23.23
C ARG A 206 -3.12 -12.85 23.51
N LYS A 207 -3.26 -13.94 24.27
CA LYS A 207 -4.53 -14.27 24.94
C LYS A 207 -4.80 -13.20 25.99
N SER A 208 -6.03 -12.68 26.01
CA SER A 208 -6.54 -11.83 27.08
C SER A 208 -6.25 -12.51 28.43
N VAL A 209 -5.55 -11.81 29.31
CA VAL A 209 -5.27 -12.26 30.69
C VAL A 209 -6.54 -12.11 31.52
#